data_AF-A0A962NZT2-F1
#
_entry.id   AF-A0A962NZT2-F1
#
_cell.length_a   1.000
_cell.length_b   1.000
_cell.length_c   1.000
_cell.angle_alpha   90.00
_cell.angle_beta   90.00
_cell.angle_gamma   90.00
#
_symmetry.space_group_name_H-M   'P 1'
#
loop_
_entity.id
_entity.type
_entity.pdbx_description
1 polymer ?
#
loop_
_entity_poly.entity_id
_entity_poly.type
_entity_poly.pdbx_seq_one_letter_code
_entity_poly.pdbx_strand_id
1 'polypeptide(L)'
;MNIIQIVLATLVTLGILVTIHEYGHFWVARRCGVKVLRFSVGFGRALYSWRDRHGTEFVLAAIPLGGYVKMLDEREGDVAPEDAKYAFNRQSVGKRIAVVVAGPLANFLFAIVAYWLLFVVGVNTVVPVIGDVKPDSMAARAGLQKGQEITAVGDVRTTTWQAINIQLLGYIGDSGELLLTTRALNGEIEQRSTLLLDNWLRGVEQPDPLEDMGVKPYVPPIPPIVGQVLEQSAGERAGLKAQDKITTLDGDAIDEWQTFVAKIKAHPQQPVLLGVERDNQSLLITVTPDAKQLETGEVVGYLGVGAKAFEWP
;
A
#
# COMPACT_ATOMS: atom_id res chain seq x y z
N MET A 1 -0.15 2.77 8.95
CA MET A 1 -1.56 2.33 9.11
C MET A 1 -1.80 2.08 10.59
N ASN A 2 -2.78 2.73 11.22
CA ASN A 2 -3.07 2.52 12.64
C ASN A 2 -3.79 1.16 12.82
N ILE A 3 -3.51 0.41 13.90
CA ILE A 3 -4.14 -0.91 14.19
C ILE A 3 -5.67 -0.82 14.11
N ILE A 4 -6.24 0.29 14.58
CA ILE A 4 -7.68 0.55 14.53
C ILE A 4 -8.21 0.53 13.08
N GLN A 5 -7.48 1.13 12.13
CA GLN A 5 -7.87 1.14 10.72
C GLN A 5 -7.85 -0.28 10.14
N ILE A 6 -6.84 -1.08 10.49
CA ILE A 6 -6.74 -2.47 10.04
C ILE A 6 -7.94 -3.27 10.55
N VAL A 7 -8.22 -3.19 11.86
CA VAL A 7 -9.36 -3.92 12.46
C VAL A 7 -10.68 -3.49 11.82
N LEU A 8 -10.93 -2.19 11.67
CA LEU A 8 -12.16 -1.70 11.03
C LEU A 8 -12.26 -2.16 9.57
N ALA A 9 -11.18 -2.04 8.80
CA ALA A 9 -11.15 -2.49 7.41
C ALA A 9 -11.40 -3.99 7.29
N THR A 10 -10.81 -4.82 8.17
CA THR A 10 -11.04 -6.26 8.21
C THR A 10 -12.50 -6.60 8.53
N LEU A 11 -13.09 -5.93 9.54
CA LEU A 11 -14.50 -6.17 9.90
C LEU A 11 -15.45 -5.80 8.76
N VAL A 12 -15.22 -4.67 8.10
CA VAL A 12 -16.03 -4.24 6.94
C VAL A 12 -15.85 -5.22 5.78
N THR A 13 -14.62 -5.57 5.43
CA THR A 13 -14.32 -6.46 4.29
C THR A 13 -14.90 -7.85 4.51
N LEU A 14 -14.72 -8.44 5.69
CA LEU A 14 -15.28 -9.75 6.03
C LEU A 14 -16.82 -9.69 6.09
N GLY A 15 -17.38 -8.63 6.65
CA GLY A 15 -18.82 -8.41 6.71
C GLY A 15 -19.46 -8.39 5.31
N ILE A 16 -18.86 -7.66 4.36
CA ILE A 16 -19.31 -7.62 2.96
C ILE A 16 -19.17 -9.01 2.33
N LEU A 17 -18.00 -9.64 2.43
CA LEU A 17 -17.71 -10.95 1.83
C LEU A 17 -18.72 -12.02 2.29
N VAL A 18 -18.97 -12.11 3.59
CA VAL A 18 -19.89 -13.12 4.14
C VAL A 18 -21.34 -12.76 3.80
N THR A 19 -21.73 -11.49 3.87
CA THR A 19 -23.11 -11.09 3.50
C THR A 19 -23.44 -11.45 2.06
N ILE A 20 -22.52 -11.23 1.13
CA ILE A 20 -22.71 -11.62 -0.27
C ILE A 20 -22.79 -13.14 -0.44
N HIS A 21 -21.95 -13.89 0.28
CA HIS A 21 -22.00 -15.35 0.32
C HIS A 21 -23.37 -15.87 0.79
N GLU A 22 -23.83 -15.41 1.95
CA GLU A 22 -25.12 -15.78 2.51
C GLU A 22 -26.26 -15.34 1.60
N TYR A 23 -26.15 -14.16 0.99
CA TYR A 23 -27.16 -13.68 0.03
C TYR A 23 -27.28 -14.60 -1.18
N GLY A 24 -26.17 -15.19 -1.66
CA GLY A 24 -26.18 -16.22 -2.70
C GLY A 24 -27.04 -17.42 -2.33
N HIS A 25 -26.81 -18.02 -1.16
CA HIS A 25 -27.62 -19.12 -0.64
C HIS A 25 -29.10 -18.73 -0.52
N PHE A 26 -29.38 -17.59 0.11
CA PHE A 26 -30.72 -17.05 0.30
C PHE A 26 -31.48 -16.88 -1.02
N TRP A 27 -30.84 -16.25 -2.00
CA TRP A 27 -31.47 -15.89 -3.27
C TRP A 27 -31.81 -17.13 -4.10
N VAL A 28 -30.89 -18.12 -4.18
CA VAL A 28 -31.16 -19.37 -4.88
C VAL A 28 -32.16 -20.23 -4.11
N ALA A 29 -32.10 -20.30 -2.79
CA ALA A 29 -33.06 -21.05 -1.97
C ALA A 29 -34.50 -20.63 -2.26
N ARG A 30 -34.76 -19.31 -2.28
CA ARG A 30 -36.09 -18.79 -2.60
C ARG A 30 -36.55 -19.11 -4.01
N ARG A 31 -35.65 -19.05 -4.99
CA ARG A 31 -35.98 -19.41 -6.38
C ARG A 31 -36.21 -20.90 -6.58
N CYS A 32 -35.55 -21.75 -5.80
CA CYS A 32 -35.79 -23.18 -5.79
C CYS A 32 -37.08 -23.58 -5.07
N GLY A 33 -37.77 -22.64 -4.43
CA GLY A 33 -39.00 -22.87 -3.66
C GLY A 33 -38.73 -23.33 -2.23
N VAL A 34 -37.54 -23.09 -1.69
CA VAL A 34 -37.22 -23.36 -0.29
C VAL A 34 -37.67 -22.19 0.57
N LYS A 35 -38.40 -22.46 1.66
CA LYS A 35 -38.81 -21.44 2.62
C LYS A 35 -37.60 -21.04 3.47
N VAL A 36 -37.27 -19.76 3.48
CA VAL A 36 -36.20 -19.22 4.34
C VAL A 36 -36.83 -18.57 5.56
N LEU A 37 -36.43 -19.03 6.74
CA LEU A 37 -36.96 -18.57 8.02
C LEU A 37 -36.25 -17.30 8.48
N ARG A 38 -34.92 -17.25 8.34
CA ARG A 38 -34.10 -16.12 8.78
C ARG A 38 -32.91 -15.89 7.87
N PHE A 39 -32.62 -14.63 7.60
CA PHE A 39 -31.40 -14.14 6.98
C PHE A 39 -30.70 -13.19 7.96
N SER A 40 -29.53 -13.58 8.48
CA SER A 40 -28.81 -12.77 9.47
C SER A 40 -27.49 -12.27 8.89
N VAL A 41 -27.26 -10.97 9.00
CA VAL A 41 -25.94 -10.35 8.82
C VAL A 41 -25.35 -10.14 10.21
N GLY A 42 -24.24 -10.82 10.47
CA GLY A 42 -23.60 -10.89 11.77
C GLY A 42 -24.18 -11.97 12.70
N PHE A 43 -23.60 -12.04 13.89
CA PHE A 43 -23.94 -12.96 14.97
C PHE A 43 -24.35 -12.24 16.27
N GLY A 44 -24.99 -13.00 17.17
CA GLY A 44 -25.34 -12.55 18.51
C GLY A 44 -26.66 -11.78 18.57
N ARG A 45 -26.72 -10.77 19.45
CA ARG A 45 -27.93 -9.99 19.69
C ARG A 45 -28.35 -9.23 18.43
N ALA A 46 -29.61 -9.39 18.03
CA ALA A 46 -30.21 -8.58 16.97
C ALA A 46 -30.21 -7.10 17.40
N LEU A 47 -29.53 -6.25 16.62
CA LEU A 47 -29.64 -4.80 16.75
C LEU A 47 -30.91 -4.29 16.08
N TYR A 48 -31.25 -4.89 14.94
CA TYR A 48 -32.42 -4.56 14.17
C TYR A 48 -32.94 -5.80 13.45
N SER A 49 -34.26 -5.99 13.40
CA SER A 49 -34.88 -7.05 12.61
C SER A 49 -36.19 -6.62 11.97
N TRP A 50 -36.48 -7.19 10.81
CA TRP A 50 -37.74 -6.99 10.10
C TRP A 50 -38.16 -8.26 9.37
N ARG A 51 -39.42 -8.37 8.97
CA ARG A 51 -39.92 -9.50 8.17
C ARG A 51 -40.33 -9.03 6.78
N ASP A 52 -40.02 -9.83 5.77
CA ASP A 52 -40.51 -9.58 4.41
C ASP A 52 -41.91 -10.18 4.19
N ARG A 53 -42.46 -9.92 3.00
CA ARG A 53 -43.77 -10.44 2.57
C ARG A 53 -43.85 -11.98 2.49
N HIS A 54 -42.72 -12.67 2.51
CA HIS A 54 -42.65 -14.14 2.48
C HIS A 54 -42.43 -14.74 3.88
N GLY A 55 -42.43 -13.90 4.93
CA GLY A 55 -42.25 -14.30 6.31
C GLY A 55 -40.79 -14.54 6.71
N THR A 56 -39.81 -14.24 5.85
CA THR A 56 -38.40 -14.34 6.20
C THR A 56 -38.02 -13.20 7.15
N GLU A 57 -37.42 -13.54 8.29
CA GLU A 57 -36.87 -12.56 9.23
C GLU A 57 -35.46 -12.14 8.82
N PHE A 58 -35.27 -10.86 8.51
CA PHE A 58 -33.97 -10.27 8.27
C PHE A 58 -33.44 -9.67 9.57
N VAL A 59 -32.18 -9.95 9.90
CA VAL A 59 -31.54 -9.52 11.15
C VAL A 59 -30.21 -8.85 10.84
N LEU A 60 -29.99 -7.67 11.43
CA LEU A 60 -28.68 -7.05 11.58
C LEU A 60 -28.23 -7.27 13.02
N ALA A 61 -27.18 -8.06 13.23
CA ALA A 61 -26.71 -8.45 14.55
C ALA A 61 -25.49 -7.62 14.99
N ALA A 62 -25.22 -7.64 16.30
CA ALA A 62 -24.19 -6.79 16.92
C ALA A 62 -22.76 -7.13 16.51
N ILE A 63 -22.49 -8.39 16.16
CA ILE A 63 -21.14 -8.86 15.83
C ILE A 63 -21.05 -9.04 14.30
N PRO A 64 -20.29 -8.21 13.57
CA PRO A 64 -20.24 -8.25 12.10
C PRO A 64 -19.35 -9.37 11.52
N LEU A 65 -18.89 -10.31 12.37
CA LEU A 65 -17.97 -11.41 12.00
C LEU A 65 -18.72 -12.60 11.35
N GLY A 66 -19.58 -12.35 10.38
CA GLY A 66 -20.20 -13.38 9.56
C GLY A 66 -21.69 -13.19 9.32
N GLY A 67 -22.45 -14.28 9.20
CA GLY A 67 -23.88 -14.29 8.90
C GLY A 67 -24.37 -15.72 8.70
N TYR A 68 -25.69 -15.89 8.53
CA TYR A 68 -26.25 -17.20 8.20
C TYR A 68 -27.63 -17.09 7.55
N VAL A 69 -27.95 -18.08 6.71
CA VAL A 69 -29.31 -18.30 6.17
C VAL A 69 -29.94 -19.53 6.81
N LYS A 70 -30.98 -19.33 7.63
CA LYS A 70 -31.77 -20.43 8.18
C LYS A 70 -32.88 -20.83 7.23
N MET A 71 -32.73 -21.99 6.60
CA MET A 71 -33.73 -22.59 5.72
C MET A 71 -34.68 -23.50 6.51
N LEU A 72 -35.91 -23.66 6.04
CA LEU A 72 -36.82 -24.65 6.60
C LEU A 72 -36.27 -26.04 6.30
N ASP A 73 -36.00 -26.84 7.32
CA ASP A 73 -35.51 -28.22 7.18
C ASP A 73 -36.10 -29.08 8.31
N GLU A 74 -36.64 -30.25 7.97
CA GLU A 74 -37.24 -31.18 8.94
C GLU A 74 -36.22 -31.78 9.92
N ARG A 75 -34.92 -31.68 9.62
CA ARG A 75 -33.85 -32.14 10.52
C ARG A 75 -33.54 -31.13 11.63
N GLU A 76 -33.91 -29.87 11.44
CA GLU A 76 -33.62 -28.78 12.40
C GLU A 76 -34.80 -28.45 13.31
N GLY A 77 -35.99 -28.99 13.05
CA GLY A 77 -37.18 -28.80 13.89
C GLY A 77 -38.47 -29.29 13.22
N ASP A 78 -39.58 -29.18 13.95
CA ASP A 78 -40.90 -29.58 13.45
C ASP A 78 -41.38 -28.66 12.32
N VAL A 79 -41.85 -29.28 11.24
CA VAL A 79 -42.36 -28.59 10.05
C VAL A 79 -43.84 -28.90 9.89
N ALA A 80 -44.66 -27.85 9.76
CA ALA A 80 -46.09 -28.02 9.50
C ALA A 80 -46.33 -28.82 8.21
N PRO A 81 -47.32 -29.74 8.15
CA PRO A 81 -47.55 -30.59 6.98
C PRO A 81 -47.73 -29.81 5.66
N GLU A 82 -48.32 -28.62 5.74
CA GLU A 82 -48.53 -27.70 4.61
C GLU A 82 -47.25 -27.04 4.08
N ASP A 83 -46.24 -26.86 4.95
CA ASP A 83 -44.96 -26.24 4.65
C ASP A 83 -43.88 -27.26 4.24
N ALA A 84 -44.12 -28.56 4.46
CA ALA A 84 -43.14 -29.62 4.23
C ALA A 84 -42.61 -29.65 2.79
N LYS A 85 -43.44 -29.29 1.80
CA LYS A 85 -43.03 -29.19 0.38
C LYS A 85 -42.00 -28.08 0.11
N TYR A 86 -41.88 -27.11 1.00
CA TYR A 86 -40.90 -26.02 0.93
C TYR A 86 -39.65 -26.28 1.79
N ALA A 87 -39.58 -27.44 2.45
CA ALA A 87 -38.41 -27.82 3.23
C ALA A 87 -37.23 -28.15 2.30
N PHE A 88 -36.03 -27.75 2.71
CA PHE A 88 -34.78 -27.90 1.96
C PHE A 88 -34.45 -29.37 1.71
N ASN A 89 -34.52 -30.21 2.74
CA ASN A 89 -34.28 -31.65 2.67
C ASN A 89 -35.22 -32.38 1.71
N ARG A 90 -36.46 -31.90 1.50
CA ARG A 90 -37.43 -32.45 0.54
C ARG A 90 -37.25 -31.99 -0.91
N GLN A 91 -36.40 -30.99 -1.17
CA GLN A 91 -36.12 -30.58 -2.55
C GLN A 91 -35.30 -31.64 -3.31
N SER A 92 -35.42 -31.62 -4.64
CA SER A 92 -34.59 -32.45 -5.50
C SER A 92 -33.10 -32.18 -5.29
N VAL A 93 -32.27 -33.21 -5.51
CA VAL A 93 -30.82 -33.12 -5.30
C VAL A 93 -30.20 -31.96 -6.07
N GLY A 94 -30.60 -31.75 -7.33
CA GLY A 94 -30.11 -30.64 -8.14
C GLY A 94 -30.42 -29.26 -7.55
N LYS A 95 -31.62 -29.06 -6.98
CA LYS A 95 -31.95 -27.80 -6.29
C LYS A 95 -31.10 -27.59 -5.04
N ARG A 96 -30.90 -28.64 -4.23
CA ARG A 96 -30.06 -28.55 -3.03
C ARG A 96 -28.62 -28.23 -3.37
N ILE A 97 -28.06 -28.88 -4.39
CA ILE A 97 -26.71 -28.57 -4.89
C ILE A 97 -26.64 -27.12 -5.37
N ALA A 98 -27.61 -26.67 -6.16
CA ALA A 98 -27.65 -25.29 -6.65
C ALA A 98 -27.63 -24.27 -5.49
N VAL A 99 -28.42 -24.50 -4.43
CA VAL A 99 -28.44 -23.64 -3.24
C VAL A 99 -27.10 -23.63 -2.51
N VAL A 100 -26.48 -24.80 -2.29
CA VAL A 100 -25.18 -24.90 -1.59
C VAL A 100 -24.04 -24.28 -2.40
N VAL A 101 -24.06 -24.39 -3.73
CA VAL A 101 -23.02 -23.80 -4.58
C VAL A 101 -23.25 -22.30 -4.81
N ALA A 102 -24.47 -21.80 -4.58
CA ALA A 102 -24.82 -20.40 -4.81
C ALA A 102 -23.99 -19.40 -4.01
N GLY A 103 -23.67 -19.69 -2.74
CA GLY A 103 -22.86 -18.81 -1.90
C GLY A 103 -21.44 -18.62 -2.44
N PRO A 104 -20.67 -19.71 -2.66
CA PRO A 104 -19.37 -19.62 -3.32
C PRO A 104 -19.39 -18.92 -4.68
N LEU A 105 -20.39 -19.22 -5.53
CA LEU A 105 -20.52 -18.56 -6.83
C LEU A 105 -20.84 -17.06 -6.71
N ALA A 106 -21.63 -16.65 -5.73
CA ALA A 106 -21.91 -15.23 -5.46
C ALA A 106 -20.63 -14.48 -5.09
N ASN A 107 -19.76 -15.07 -4.26
CA ASN A 107 -18.46 -14.48 -3.93
C ASN A 107 -17.53 -14.42 -5.14
N PHE A 108 -17.52 -15.46 -5.98
CA PHE A 108 -16.73 -15.46 -7.20
C PHE A 108 -17.16 -14.35 -8.17
N LEU A 109 -18.47 -14.19 -8.37
CA LEU A 109 -19.02 -13.11 -9.19
C LEU A 109 -18.73 -11.73 -8.57
N PHE A 110 -18.86 -11.60 -7.25
CA PHE A 110 -18.51 -10.37 -6.55
C PHE A 110 -17.03 -10.02 -6.71
N ALA A 111 -16.12 -11.00 -6.62
CA ALA A 111 -14.71 -10.78 -6.87
C ALA A 111 -14.47 -10.24 -8.29
N ILE A 112 -15.09 -10.84 -9.32
CA ILE A 112 -14.98 -10.35 -10.71
C ILE A 112 -15.42 -8.88 -10.81
N VAL A 113 -16.59 -8.55 -10.25
CA VAL A 113 -17.13 -7.17 -10.29
C VAL A 113 -16.26 -6.20 -9.49
N ALA A 114 -15.78 -6.60 -8.32
CA ALA A 114 -14.94 -5.79 -7.46
C ALA A 114 -13.57 -5.50 -8.11
N TYR A 115 -12.93 -6.52 -8.70
CA TYR A 115 -11.68 -6.33 -9.45
C TYR A 115 -11.91 -5.48 -10.70
N TRP A 116 -12.98 -5.73 -11.46
CA TRP A 116 -13.32 -4.88 -12.61
C TRP A 116 -13.49 -3.42 -12.19
N LEU A 117 -14.22 -3.14 -11.11
CA LEU A 117 -14.39 -1.78 -10.59
C LEU A 117 -13.04 -1.18 -10.16
N LEU A 118 -12.17 -1.94 -9.51
CA LEU A 118 -10.83 -1.51 -9.13
C LEU A 118 -10.02 -1.09 -10.37
N PHE A 119 -10.05 -1.88 -11.44
CA PHE A 119 -9.35 -1.54 -12.68
C PHE A 119 -9.96 -0.33 -13.41
N VAL A 120 -11.29 -0.14 -13.34
CA VAL A 120 -11.97 1.04 -13.94
C VAL A 120 -11.65 2.32 -13.17
N VAL A 121 -11.65 2.26 -11.85
CA VAL A 121 -11.26 3.40 -11.00
C VAL A 121 -9.78 3.72 -11.16
N GLY A 122 -8.97 2.71 -11.47
CA GLY A 122 -7.52 2.82 -11.51
C GLY A 122 -6.93 2.87 -10.10
N VAL A 123 -5.61 2.87 -10.04
CA VAL A 123 -4.85 3.04 -8.80
C VAL A 123 -3.99 4.29 -8.91
N ASN A 124 -3.98 5.11 -7.86
CA ASN A 124 -3.04 6.22 -7.77
C ASN A 124 -1.66 5.65 -7.47
N THR A 125 -0.71 5.87 -8.38
CA THR A 125 0.66 5.42 -8.23
C THR A 125 1.62 6.58 -8.40
N VAL A 126 2.81 6.44 -7.82
CA VAL A 126 3.89 7.40 -8.05
C VAL A 126 4.34 7.29 -9.50
N VAL A 127 4.30 8.42 -10.21
CA VAL A 127 4.78 8.52 -11.59
C VAL A 127 6.28 8.23 -11.61
N PRO A 128 6.81 7.44 -12.57
CA PRO A 128 8.20 7.00 -12.57
C PRO A 128 9.16 8.09 -13.07
N VAL A 129 9.34 9.12 -12.24
CA VAL A 129 10.23 10.25 -12.51
C VAL A 129 11.65 9.95 -12.05
N ILE A 130 12.61 10.05 -12.98
CA ILE A 130 14.04 9.93 -12.71
C ILE A 130 14.48 11.02 -11.74
N GLY A 131 15.03 10.59 -10.60
CA GLY A 131 15.72 11.45 -9.64
C GLY A 131 17.16 11.65 -10.08
N ASP A 132 18.10 11.17 -9.28
CA ASP A 132 19.52 11.30 -9.63
C ASP A 132 19.96 10.19 -10.58
N VAL A 133 20.84 10.55 -11.52
CA VAL A 133 21.51 9.62 -12.43
C VAL A 133 22.97 9.52 -12.01
N LYS A 134 23.44 8.30 -11.72
CA LYS A 134 24.81 8.05 -11.29
C LYS A 134 25.79 8.41 -12.42
N PRO A 135 26.87 9.18 -12.14
CA PRO A 135 27.90 9.44 -13.13
C PRO A 135 28.48 8.14 -13.72
N ASP A 136 28.84 8.18 -15.01
CA ASP A 136 29.42 7.07 -15.77
C ASP A 136 28.56 5.79 -15.89
N SER A 137 27.30 5.82 -15.45
CA SER A 137 26.35 4.71 -15.56
C SER A 137 25.82 4.51 -16.99
N MET A 138 25.14 3.38 -17.22
CA MET A 138 24.41 3.14 -18.48
C MET A 138 23.39 4.23 -18.76
N ALA A 139 22.62 4.63 -17.75
CA ALA A 139 21.65 5.71 -17.85
C ALA A 139 22.29 7.05 -18.24
N ALA A 140 23.43 7.40 -17.62
CA ALA A 140 24.14 8.63 -17.95
C ALA A 140 24.65 8.63 -19.41
N ARG A 141 25.22 7.51 -19.87
CA ARG A 141 25.69 7.34 -21.25
C ARG A 141 24.55 7.35 -22.27
N ALA A 142 23.38 6.84 -21.90
CA ALA A 142 22.16 6.89 -22.70
C ALA A 142 21.49 8.28 -22.70
N GLY A 143 22.05 9.26 -21.99
CA GLY A 143 21.54 10.63 -21.94
C GLY A 143 20.28 10.81 -21.10
N LEU A 144 20.00 9.90 -20.16
CA LEU A 144 18.92 10.07 -19.20
C LEU A 144 19.24 11.21 -18.22
N GLN A 145 18.22 11.98 -17.87
CA GLN A 145 18.34 13.18 -17.04
C GLN A 145 17.33 13.20 -15.90
N LYS A 146 17.70 13.88 -14.81
CA LYS A 146 16.81 14.16 -13.69
C LYS A 146 15.56 14.91 -14.15
N GLY A 147 14.40 14.50 -13.63
CA GLY A 147 13.10 15.10 -13.95
C GLY A 147 12.43 14.55 -15.21
N GLN A 148 13.03 13.55 -15.87
CA GLN A 148 12.37 12.81 -16.94
C GLN A 148 11.50 11.69 -16.36
N GLU A 149 10.29 11.53 -16.87
CA GLU A 149 9.43 10.38 -16.63
C GLU A 149 9.78 9.26 -17.63
N ILE A 150 9.95 8.03 -17.14
CA ILE A 150 10.08 6.84 -18.02
C ILE A 150 8.68 6.37 -18.41
N THR A 151 8.34 6.46 -19.69
CA THR A 151 7.00 6.13 -20.22
C THR A 151 6.94 4.77 -20.92
N ALA A 152 8.08 4.21 -21.33
CA ALA A 152 8.15 2.86 -21.89
C ALA A 152 9.54 2.22 -21.72
N VAL A 153 9.54 0.89 -21.63
CA VAL A 153 10.72 0.02 -21.67
C VAL A 153 10.58 -0.91 -22.88
N GLY A 154 11.50 -0.83 -23.83
CA GLY A 154 11.31 -1.44 -25.15
C GLY A 154 10.08 -0.87 -25.86
N ASP A 155 9.21 -1.75 -26.33
CA ASP A 155 7.92 -1.40 -26.96
C ASP A 155 6.74 -1.36 -25.96
N VAL A 156 6.99 -1.65 -24.68
CA VAL A 156 5.94 -1.76 -23.66
C VAL A 156 5.83 -0.46 -22.88
N ARG A 157 4.65 0.17 -22.92
CA ARG A 157 4.34 1.35 -22.10
C ARG A 157 4.32 0.99 -20.61
N THR A 158 4.98 1.81 -19.81
CA THR A 158 5.10 1.62 -18.37
C THR A 158 4.77 2.92 -17.64
N THR A 159 3.78 2.87 -16.75
CA THR A 159 3.28 4.04 -16.01
C THR A 159 3.66 4.02 -14.53
N THR A 160 4.38 2.98 -14.08
CA THR A 160 4.77 2.81 -12.68
C THR A 160 6.19 2.25 -12.59
N TRP A 161 6.86 2.50 -11.46
CA TRP A 161 8.17 1.89 -11.17
C TRP A 161 8.12 0.37 -11.15
N GLN A 162 7.02 -0.23 -10.66
CA GLN A 162 6.85 -1.68 -10.67
C GLN A 162 6.79 -2.22 -12.09
N ALA A 163 6.05 -1.55 -12.99
CA ALA A 163 5.95 -1.97 -14.39
C ALA A 163 7.32 -1.87 -15.10
N ILE A 164 8.06 -0.78 -14.86
CA ILE A 164 9.43 -0.62 -15.37
C ILE A 164 10.31 -1.77 -14.89
N ASN A 165 10.33 -2.03 -13.58
CA ASN A 165 11.19 -3.08 -13.02
C ASN A 165 10.86 -4.46 -13.61
N ILE A 166 9.57 -4.80 -13.73
CA ILE A 166 9.14 -6.07 -14.37
C ILE A 166 9.64 -6.16 -15.81
N GLN A 167 9.54 -5.08 -16.60
CA GLN A 167 10.04 -5.09 -17.97
C GLN A 167 11.56 -5.25 -18.02
N LEU A 168 12.30 -4.55 -17.15
CA LEU A 168 13.77 -4.63 -17.08
C LEU A 168 14.28 -6.01 -16.69
N LEU A 169 13.56 -6.72 -15.80
CA LEU A 169 13.90 -8.11 -15.44
C LEU A 169 13.92 -9.03 -16.66
N GLY A 170 13.11 -8.73 -17.70
CA GLY A 170 13.09 -9.49 -18.95
C GLY A 170 14.36 -9.38 -19.78
N TYR A 171 15.21 -8.38 -19.51
CA TYR A 171 16.48 -8.15 -20.21
C TYR A 171 17.70 -8.68 -19.45
N ILE A 172 17.50 -9.35 -18.31
CA ILE A 172 18.62 -9.93 -17.55
C ILE A 172 19.28 -11.04 -18.36
N GLY A 173 20.60 -10.93 -18.50
CA GLY A 173 21.44 -11.86 -19.24
C GLY A 173 21.58 -11.54 -20.72
N ASP A 174 20.89 -10.50 -21.21
CA ASP A 174 20.98 -10.05 -22.59
C ASP A 174 22.26 -9.22 -22.84
N SER A 175 22.72 -9.28 -24.09
CA SER A 175 23.69 -8.35 -24.66
C SER A 175 23.05 -7.70 -25.88
N GLY A 176 23.09 -6.37 -26.00
CA GLY A 176 22.43 -5.66 -27.08
C GLY A 176 21.94 -4.28 -26.69
N GLU A 177 20.87 -3.83 -27.33
CA GLU A 177 20.29 -2.51 -27.12
C GLU A 177 18.96 -2.61 -26.38
N LEU A 178 18.81 -1.85 -25.30
CA LEU A 178 17.55 -1.63 -24.60
C LEU A 178 17.08 -0.21 -24.86
N LEU A 179 15.92 -0.07 -25.48
CA LEU A 179 15.29 1.22 -25.71
C LEU A 179 14.50 1.65 -24.48
N LEU A 180 14.73 2.87 -23.99
CA LEU A 180 13.86 3.53 -23.03
C LEU A 180 13.20 4.74 -23.69
N THR A 181 11.90 4.87 -23.49
CA THR A 181 11.16 6.08 -23.86
C THR A 181 10.93 6.89 -22.61
N THR A 182 11.33 8.17 -22.66
CA THR A 182 11.17 9.12 -21.57
C THR A 182 10.48 10.38 -22.06
N ARG A 183 9.98 11.20 -21.13
CA ARG A 183 9.48 12.53 -21.45
C ARG A 183 9.81 13.49 -20.31
N ALA A 184 9.98 14.78 -20.58
CA ALA A 184 10.09 15.76 -19.50
C ALA A 184 8.75 15.86 -18.75
N LEU A 185 8.75 16.08 -17.43
CA LEU A 185 7.54 16.22 -16.59
C LEU A 185 6.43 17.11 -17.20
N ASN A 186 6.81 18.19 -17.88
CA ASN A 186 5.87 19.13 -18.51
C ASN A 186 5.94 19.12 -20.05
N GLY A 187 6.61 18.12 -20.64
CA GLY A 187 6.83 18.01 -22.07
C GLY A 187 5.96 16.93 -22.69
N GLU A 188 5.37 17.23 -23.86
CA GLU A 188 4.65 16.22 -24.65
C GLU A 188 5.58 15.39 -25.52
N ILE A 189 6.81 15.87 -25.74
CA ILE A 189 7.79 15.22 -26.62
C ILE A 189 8.44 14.05 -25.88
N GLU A 190 8.30 12.86 -26.47
CA GLU A 190 9.02 11.67 -26.04
C GLU A 190 10.45 11.69 -26.58
N GLN A 191 11.41 11.40 -25.71
CA GLN A 191 12.81 11.17 -26.01
C GLN A 191 13.10 9.67 -25.89
N ARG A 192 13.76 9.12 -26.90
CA ARG A 192 14.22 7.73 -26.91
C ARG A 192 15.71 7.68 -26.57
N SER A 193 16.05 6.88 -25.58
CA SER A 193 17.41 6.67 -25.09
C SER A 193 17.75 5.19 -25.20
N THR A 194 18.89 4.87 -25.80
CA THR A 194 19.35 3.49 -25.96
C THR A 194 20.40 3.16 -24.91
N LEU A 195 20.15 2.12 -24.12
CA LEU A 195 21.08 1.53 -23.17
C LEU A 195 21.79 0.38 -23.86
N LEU A 196 23.11 0.32 -23.71
CA LEU A 196 23.94 -0.77 -24.21
C LEU A 196 24.09 -1.81 -23.10
N LEU A 197 23.57 -3.01 -23.33
CA LEU A 197 23.64 -4.15 -22.43
C LEU A 197 24.77 -5.08 -22.84
N ASP A 198 25.48 -5.63 -21.86
CA ASP A 198 26.44 -6.70 -22.07
C ASP A 198 26.33 -7.73 -20.94
N ASN A 199 25.77 -8.91 -21.26
CA ASN A 199 25.48 -10.00 -20.32
C ASN A 199 24.85 -9.46 -19.02
N TRP A 200 23.91 -8.54 -19.17
CA TRP A 200 23.54 -7.61 -18.12
C TRP A 200 22.96 -8.33 -16.90
N LEU A 201 23.54 -8.11 -15.71
CA LEU A 201 23.15 -8.77 -14.45
C LEU A 201 23.15 -10.31 -14.48
N ARG A 202 23.85 -10.95 -15.44
CA ARG A 202 23.95 -12.41 -15.50
C ARG A 202 24.64 -12.95 -14.25
N GLY A 203 23.98 -13.89 -13.56
CA GLY A 203 24.55 -14.58 -12.39
C GLY A 203 24.46 -13.79 -11.08
N VAL A 204 23.78 -12.65 -11.07
CA VAL A 204 23.45 -11.91 -9.83
C VAL A 204 22.27 -12.60 -9.15
N GLU A 205 22.42 -12.99 -7.88
CA GLU A 205 21.37 -13.72 -7.14
C GLU A 205 20.11 -12.88 -6.88
N GLN A 206 20.29 -11.59 -6.59
CA GLN A 206 19.21 -10.62 -6.34
C GLN A 206 19.47 -9.37 -7.18
N PRO A 207 19.10 -9.38 -8.48
CA PRO A 207 19.36 -8.27 -9.38
C PRO A 207 18.47 -7.06 -9.05
N ASP A 208 19.07 -5.86 -9.04
CA ASP A 208 18.37 -4.58 -9.06
C ASP A 208 18.67 -3.86 -10.38
N PRO A 209 17.82 -4.04 -11.41
CA PRO A 209 18.02 -3.43 -12.72
C PRO A 209 18.06 -1.90 -12.70
N LEU A 210 17.30 -1.27 -11.80
CA LEU A 210 17.18 0.18 -11.75
C LEU A 210 18.43 0.81 -11.13
N GLU A 211 18.91 0.24 -10.03
CA GLU A 211 20.15 0.67 -9.40
C GLU A 211 21.36 0.43 -10.31
N ASP A 212 21.44 -0.73 -10.97
CA ASP A 212 22.57 -1.09 -11.83
C ASP A 212 22.67 -0.21 -13.08
N MET A 213 21.53 0.15 -13.71
CA MET A 213 21.54 1.17 -14.78
C MET A 213 21.93 2.56 -14.28
N GLY A 214 21.93 2.78 -12.97
CA GLY A 214 22.32 4.02 -12.32
C GLY A 214 21.21 5.06 -12.27
N VAL A 215 19.95 4.64 -12.24
CA VAL A 215 18.79 5.53 -12.04
C VAL A 215 18.31 5.40 -10.60
N LYS A 216 18.04 6.52 -9.95
CA LYS A 216 17.32 6.54 -8.67
C LYS A 216 15.93 7.15 -8.89
N PRO A 217 14.88 6.60 -8.26
CA PRO A 217 13.58 7.25 -8.22
C PRO A 217 13.69 8.67 -7.66
N TYR A 218 12.96 9.61 -8.25
CA TYR A 218 12.83 10.95 -7.69
C TYR A 218 12.15 10.87 -6.33
N VAL A 219 12.80 11.47 -5.34
CA VAL A 219 12.25 11.71 -4.01
C VAL A 219 12.22 13.23 -3.84
N PRO A 220 11.08 13.83 -3.51
CA PRO A 220 11.01 15.26 -3.26
C PRO A 220 11.94 15.63 -2.10
N PRO A 221 12.65 16.77 -2.19
CA PRO A 221 13.54 17.21 -1.13
C PRO A 221 12.72 17.44 0.13
N ILE A 222 13.12 16.80 1.23
CA ILE A 222 12.45 16.99 2.52
C ILE A 222 13.10 18.20 3.19
N PRO A 223 12.35 19.28 3.43
CA PRO A 223 12.91 20.46 4.10
C PRO A 223 13.50 20.08 5.46
N PRO A 224 14.65 20.64 5.85
CA PRO A 224 15.35 20.27 7.08
C PRO A 224 14.69 20.90 8.32
N ILE A 225 13.39 20.70 8.50
CA ILE A 225 12.59 21.29 9.59
C ILE A 225 12.28 20.22 10.62
N VAL A 226 12.61 20.49 11.88
CA VAL A 226 12.31 19.62 13.02
C VAL A 226 10.80 19.62 13.25
N GLY A 227 10.18 18.44 13.15
CA GLY A 227 8.77 18.23 13.45
C GLY A 227 8.53 17.81 14.89
N GLN A 228 9.41 16.94 15.40
CA GLN A 228 9.31 16.37 16.73
C GLN A 228 10.71 16.25 17.34
N VAL A 229 10.79 16.47 18.65
CA VAL A 229 11.96 16.20 19.48
C VAL A 229 11.53 15.20 20.54
N LEU A 230 12.26 14.09 20.67
CA LEU A 230 11.96 13.06 21.67
C LEU A 230 12.45 13.50 23.05
N GLU A 231 11.67 13.19 24.08
CA GLU A 231 12.08 13.40 25.47
C GLU A 231 13.38 12.63 25.76
N GLN A 232 14.24 13.25 26.57
CA GLN A 232 15.55 12.75 27.01
C GLN A 232 16.59 12.55 25.89
N SER A 233 16.26 12.93 24.64
CA SER A 233 17.16 12.80 23.50
C SER A 233 18.29 13.83 23.49
N ALA A 234 19.37 13.54 22.77
CA ALA A 234 20.45 14.51 22.54
C ALA A 234 19.94 15.84 21.95
N GLY A 235 18.95 15.79 21.06
CA GLY A 235 18.33 16.98 20.48
C GLY A 235 17.60 17.83 21.53
N GLU A 236 16.85 17.19 22.45
CA GLU A 236 16.21 17.91 23.55
C GLU A 236 17.23 18.53 24.50
N ARG A 237 18.27 17.78 24.89
CA ARG A 237 19.33 18.26 25.79
C ARG A 237 20.11 19.44 25.21
N ALA A 238 20.27 19.50 23.89
CA ALA A 238 20.86 20.64 23.20
C ALA A 238 19.88 21.81 22.98
N GLY A 239 18.60 21.64 23.31
CA GLY A 239 17.58 22.68 23.22
C GLY A 239 16.99 22.86 21.82
N LEU A 240 17.06 21.84 20.95
CA LEU A 240 16.28 21.81 19.70
C LEU A 240 14.79 21.77 20.02
N LYS A 241 13.99 22.39 19.16
CA LYS A 241 12.54 22.50 19.28
C LYS A 241 11.87 22.15 17.96
N ALA A 242 10.59 21.77 18.04
CA ALA A 242 9.77 21.69 16.84
C ALA A 242 9.69 23.05 16.13
N GLN A 243 9.62 23.04 14.81
CA GLN A 243 9.73 24.17 13.88
C GLN A 243 11.13 24.77 13.70
N ASP A 244 12.14 24.28 14.41
CA ASP A 244 13.53 24.64 14.10
C ASP A 244 13.88 24.20 12.67
N LYS A 245 14.35 25.12 11.86
CA LYS A 245 14.89 24.81 10.53
C LYS A 245 16.40 24.71 10.62
N ILE A 246 16.94 23.53 10.37
CA ILE A 246 18.39 23.31 10.34
C ILE A 246 18.93 23.93 9.05
N THR A 247 19.92 24.80 9.17
CA THR A 247 20.52 25.51 8.04
C THR A 247 21.94 25.06 7.75
N THR A 248 22.71 24.73 8.79
CA THR A 248 24.10 24.28 8.64
C THR A 248 24.48 23.22 9.68
N LEU A 249 25.51 22.43 9.36
CA LEU A 249 26.18 21.52 10.29
C LEU A 249 27.69 21.69 10.10
N ASP A 250 28.39 22.12 11.14
CA ASP A 250 29.83 22.43 11.14
C ASP A 250 30.27 23.37 10.00
N GLY A 251 29.38 24.31 9.64
CA GLY A 251 29.60 25.31 8.60
C GLY A 251 29.13 24.89 7.20
N ASP A 252 28.85 23.61 6.98
CA ASP A 252 28.30 23.13 5.71
C ASP A 252 26.79 23.39 5.63
N ALA A 253 26.31 23.87 4.49
CA ALA A 253 24.88 24.07 4.23
C ALA A 253 24.09 22.75 4.27
N ILE A 254 22.89 22.82 4.83
CA ILE A 254 21.92 21.72 4.92
C ILE A 254 20.62 22.20 4.30
N ASP A 255 20.35 21.73 3.09
CA ASP A 255 19.11 22.06 2.36
C ASP A 255 18.07 20.93 2.42
N GLU A 256 18.48 19.73 2.86
CA GLU A 256 17.65 18.52 2.88
C GLU A 256 17.79 17.75 4.20
N TRP A 257 16.68 17.22 4.70
CA TRP A 257 16.64 16.43 5.93
C TRP A 257 17.48 15.15 5.84
N GLN A 258 17.54 14.50 4.69
CA GLN A 258 18.34 13.29 4.48
C GLN A 258 19.84 13.57 4.66
N THR A 259 20.32 14.71 4.13
CA THR A 259 21.70 15.17 4.30
C THR A 259 22.02 15.43 5.77
N PHE A 260 21.10 16.06 6.49
CA PHE A 260 21.21 16.24 7.94
C PHE A 260 21.34 14.90 8.67
N VAL A 261 20.43 13.96 8.41
CA VAL A 261 20.45 12.63 9.04
C VAL A 261 21.74 11.87 8.74
N ALA A 262 22.20 11.89 7.48
CA ALA A 262 23.44 11.21 7.07
C ALA A 262 24.66 11.77 7.83
N LYS A 263 24.76 13.09 7.93
CA LYS A 263 25.85 13.74 8.69
C LYS A 263 25.77 13.42 10.18
N ILE A 264 24.60 13.45 10.80
CA ILE A 264 24.44 13.10 12.21
C ILE A 264 24.83 11.66 12.49
N LYS A 265 24.43 10.71 11.64
CA LYS A 265 24.80 9.30 11.78
C LYS A 265 26.31 9.09 11.77
N ALA A 266 27.04 9.90 10.99
CA ALA A 266 28.50 9.84 10.88
C ALA A 266 29.25 10.41 12.11
N HIS A 267 28.57 11.09 13.04
CA HIS A 267 29.19 11.75 14.20
C HIS A 267 28.66 11.23 15.55
N PRO A 268 28.78 9.92 15.86
CA PRO A 268 28.38 9.40 17.17
C PRO A 268 29.26 9.95 18.29
N GLN A 269 28.65 10.47 19.36
CA GLN A 269 29.33 11.01 20.55
C GLN A 269 30.31 12.17 20.27
N GLN A 270 30.25 12.78 19.08
CA GLN A 270 31.08 13.91 18.70
C GLN A 270 30.25 15.19 18.71
N PRO A 271 30.70 16.27 19.38
CA PRO A 271 29.98 17.53 19.35
C PRO A 271 30.03 18.13 17.95
N VAL A 272 28.87 18.49 17.42
CA VAL A 272 28.70 19.17 16.13
C VAL A 272 27.99 20.50 16.35
N LEU A 273 28.32 21.52 15.56
CA LEU A 273 27.72 22.85 15.61
C LEU A 273 26.60 22.95 14.57
N LEU A 274 25.37 23.08 15.04
CA LEU A 274 24.21 23.27 14.17
C LEU A 274 23.87 24.75 14.02
N GLY A 275 23.72 25.19 12.77
CA GLY A 275 22.98 26.40 12.45
C GLY A 275 21.49 26.10 12.41
N VAL A 276 20.72 26.87 13.15
CA VAL A 276 19.27 26.71 13.29
C VAL A 276 18.59 28.05 13.08
N GLU A 277 17.59 28.09 12.22
CA GLU A 277 16.68 29.21 12.08
C GLU A 277 15.42 28.93 12.92
N ARG A 278 15.20 29.77 13.94
CA ARG A 278 14.05 29.72 14.85
C ARG A 278 13.43 31.11 14.91
N ASP A 279 12.14 31.24 14.62
CA ASP A 279 11.42 32.52 14.63
C ASP A 279 12.13 33.62 13.80
N ASN A 280 12.64 33.25 12.61
CA ASN A 280 13.45 34.10 11.72
C ASN A 280 14.77 34.61 12.32
N GLN A 281 15.25 34.00 13.42
CA GLN A 281 16.56 34.28 14.00
C GLN A 281 17.52 33.11 13.75
N SER A 282 18.75 33.43 13.35
CA SER A 282 19.81 32.44 13.24
C SER A 282 20.44 32.19 14.60
N LEU A 283 20.42 30.94 15.03
CA LEU A 283 21.00 30.42 16.26
C LEU A 283 22.09 29.41 15.91
N LEU A 284 23.12 29.36 16.75
CA LEU A 284 24.12 28.30 16.72
C LEU A 284 23.95 27.45 17.97
N ILE A 285 23.74 26.15 17.77
CA ILE A 285 23.49 25.18 18.84
C ILE A 285 24.51 24.06 18.71
N THR A 286 25.36 23.90 19.72
CA THR A 286 26.23 22.72 19.81
C THR A 286 25.42 21.54 20.32
N VAL A 287 25.46 20.43 19.60
CA VAL A 287 24.81 19.19 19.98
C VAL A 287 25.77 18.03 19.89
N THR A 288 25.67 17.08 20.82
CA THR A 288 26.45 15.85 20.80
C THR A 288 25.48 14.68 20.56
N PRO A 289 25.48 14.05 19.36
CA PRO A 289 24.62 12.90 19.09
C PRO A 289 24.93 11.74 20.01
N ASP A 290 23.88 11.06 20.48
CA ASP A 290 24.04 9.82 21.25
C ASP A 290 24.53 8.70 20.33
N ALA A 291 25.29 7.73 20.86
CA ALA A 291 25.60 6.51 20.13
C ALA A 291 24.39 5.57 20.18
N LYS A 292 23.94 5.11 19.02
CA LYS A 292 22.90 4.09 18.89
C LYS A 292 23.41 2.93 18.05
N GLN A 293 23.30 1.72 18.59
CA GLN A 293 23.63 0.51 17.85
C GLN A 293 22.44 0.08 16.99
N LEU A 294 22.69 -0.14 15.70
CA LEU A 294 21.74 -0.70 14.76
C LEU A 294 21.66 -2.22 14.89
N GLU A 295 20.59 -2.84 14.37
CA GLU A 295 20.45 -4.31 14.33
C GLU A 295 21.57 -4.99 13.54
N THR A 296 22.20 -4.26 12.61
CA THR A 296 23.39 -4.68 11.85
C THR A 296 24.67 -4.71 12.69
N GLY A 297 24.64 -4.21 13.92
CA GLY A 297 25.80 -4.07 14.81
C GLY A 297 26.58 -2.75 14.66
N GLU A 298 26.30 -1.97 13.62
CA GLU A 298 26.92 -0.66 13.36
C GLU A 298 26.50 0.37 14.42
N VAL A 299 27.43 1.21 14.86
CA VAL A 299 27.17 2.31 15.80
C VAL A 299 27.04 3.62 15.03
N VAL A 300 25.91 4.29 15.17
CA VAL A 300 25.62 5.56 14.49
C VAL A 300 25.24 6.65 15.48
N GLY A 301 25.44 7.91 15.10
CA GLY A 301 24.94 9.06 15.85
C GLY A 301 23.41 9.15 15.81
N TYR A 302 22.81 9.54 16.93
CA TYR A 302 21.37 9.64 17.11
C TYR A 302 20.99 10.88 17.91
N LEU A 303 20.21 11.78 17.29
CA LEU A 303 19.73 13.00 17.93
C LEU A 303 18.34 12.89 18.57
N GLY A 304 17.53 11.90 18.19
CA GLY A 304 16.14 11.82 18.63
C GLY A 304 15.24 12.96 18.15
N VAL A 305 15.51 13.48 16.95
CA VAL A 305 14.65 14.45 16.26
C VAL A 305 14.04 13.83 15.00
N GLY A 306 12.79 14.18 14.70
CA GLY A 306 12.06 13.75 13.51
C GLY A 306 11.73 14.92 12.59
N ALA A 307 11.70 14.67 11.28
CA ALA A 307 11.29 15.67 10.29
C ALA A 307 9.83 16.09 10.52
N LYS A 308 9.51 17.34 10.19
CA LYS A 308 8.12 17.78 10.04
C LYS A 308 7.45 16.96 8.95
N ALA A 309 6.21 16.54 9.18
CA ALA A 309 5.42 15.90 8.15
C ALA A 309 5.33 16.82 6.91
N PHE A 310 5.61 16.26 5.75
CA PHE A 310 5.53 16.96 4.46
C PHE A 310 4.54 16.22 3.56
N GLU A 311 3.85 16.98 2.71
CA GLU A 311 2.94 16.42 1.72
C GLU A 311 3.73 16.00 0.48
N TRP A 312 3.47 14.79 0.00
CA TRP A 312 3.97 14.35 -1.30
C TRP A 312 3.19 15.07 -2.40
N PRO A 313 3.86 15.61 -3.43
CA PRO A 313 3.17 16.12 -4.61
C PRO A 313 2.41 15.01 -5.36
#